data_AF-A0A5C2GC45-F1
#
_entry.id   AF-A0A5C2GC45-F1
#
_cell.length_a   1.000
_cell.length_b   1.000
_cell.length_c   1.000
_cell.angle_alpha   90.00
_cell.angle_beta   90.00
_cell.angle_gamma   90.00
#
_symmetry.space_group_name_H-M   'P 1'
#
loop_
_entity.id
_entity.type
_entity.pdbx_description
1 polymer ?
#
loop_
_entity_poly.entity_id
_entity_poly.type
_entity_poly.pdbx_seq_one_letter_code
_entity_poly.pdbx_strand_id
1 'polypeptide(L)'
;QITLKESGPTVVKPTQSLTLTCTFSGFSLSTTQVGVAWIRQPPAKALEFLGLIYWNDDRRYSPSLESRLTLTKATSKNQVLLTMTHMDPVDTGTYYCAHFHPHPYNTPLGLTYFGGYFDYWGQGALVTVSS
;
A
#
# COMPACT_ATOMS: atom_id res chain seq x y z
N GLN A 1 -16.08 5.84 11.04
CA GLN A 1 -15.84 5.99 9.59
C GLN A 1 -14.41 5.56 9.31
N ILE A 2 -14.16 4.81 8.23
CA ILE A 2 -12.80 4.41 7.83
C ILE A 2 -12.13 5.56 7.08
N THR A 3 -10.89 5.88 7.44
CA THR A 3 -10.07 6.87 6.74
C THR A 3 -8.63 6.38 6.58
N LEU A 4 -8.01 6.74 5.47
CA LEU A 4 -6.59 6.54 5.20
C LEU A 4 -5.97 7.87 4.75
N LYS A 5 -4.78 8.20 5.24
CA LYS A 5 -4.08 9.44 4.91
C LYS A 5 -2.60 9.18 4.70
N GLU A 6 -2.15 9.48 3.50
CA GLU A 6 -0.76 9.43 3.09
C GLU A 6 -0.01 10.70 3.52
N SER A 7 1.24 10.53 3.94
CA SER A 7 2.16 11.62 4.22
C SER A 7 3.60 11.22 3.94
N GLY A 8 4.46 12.20 3.67
CA GLY A 8 5.87 11.99 3.39
C GLY A 8 6.43 13.05 2.45
N PRO A 9 7.65 12.85 1.93
CA PRO A 9 8.26 13.76 0.97
C PRO A 9 7.46 13.87 -0.33
N THR A 10 7.32 15.07 -0.86
CA THR A 10 6.65 15.33 -2.14
C THR A 10 7.63 15.37 -3.32
N VAL A 11 8.91 15.62 -3.05
CA VAL A 11 9.99 15.64 -4.05
C VAL A 11 11.18 14.86 -3.50
N VAL A 12 11.74 13.97 -4.32
CA VAL A 12 12.92 13.14 -4.00
C VAL A 12 13.87 13.16 -5.18
N LYS A 13 15.18 13.13 -4.93
CA LYS A 13 16.17 13.05 -6.03
C LYS A 13 16.37 11.61 -6.50
N PRO A 14 16.78 11.40 -7.77
CA PRO A 14 17.17 10.08 -8.23
C PRO A 14 18.20 9.43 -7.29
N THR A 15 18.16 8.09 -7.18
CA THR A 15 19.00 7.24 -6.31
C THR A 15 18.76 7.37 -4.80
N GLN A 16 18.04 8.39 -4.33
CA GLN A 16 17.65 8.50 -2.93
C GLN A 16 16.55 7.50 -2.56
N SER A 17 16.28 7.40 -1.26
CA SER A 17 15.16 6.60 -0.74
C SER A 17 13.97 7.48 -0.40
N LEU A 18 12.77 7.00 -0.70
CA LEU A 18 11.50 7.57 -0.30
C LEU A 18 10.91 6.74 0.84
N THR A 19 10.36 7.41 1.86
CA THR A 19 9.48 6.76 2.84
C THR A 19 8.17 7.52 2.94
N LEU A 20 7.07 6.85 2.58
CA LEU A 20 5.71 7.34 2.77
C LEU A 20 5.06 6.63 3.95
N THR A 21 4.20 7.34 4.65
CA THR A 21 3.43 6.82 5.78
C THR A 21 1.94 6.88 5.43
N CYS A 22 1.24 5.76 5.57
CA CYS A 22 -0.21 5.72 5.55
C CYS A 22 -0.68 5.62 7.00
N THR A 23 -1.37 6.65 7.49
CA THR A 23 -2.05 6.62 8.78
C THR A 23 -3.52 6.33 8.55
N PHE A 24 -4.10 5.39 9.30
CA PHE A 24 -5.49 5.00 9.13
C PHE A 24 -6.28 5.03 10.44
N SER A 25 -7.60 5.12 10.31
CA SER A 25 -8.53 5.04 11.43
C SER A 25 -9.82 4.33 11.01
N GLY A 26 -10.60 3.88 12.00
CA GLY A 26 -11.88 3.18 11.77
C GLY A 26 -11.76 1.68 11.49
N PHE A 27 -10.54 1.13 11.44
CA PHE A 27 -10.27 -0.32 11.44
C PHE A 27 -9.00 -0.63 12.22
N SER A 28 -8.76 -1.92 12.48
CA SER A 28 -7.54 -2.42 13.12
C SER A 28 -6.83 -3.40 12.20
N LEU A 29 -5.54 -3.20 12.00
CA LEU A 29 -4.67 -4.13 11.27
C LEU A 29 -4.25 -5.34 12.15
N SER A 30 -4.89 -5.52 13.30
CA SER A 30 -4.86 -6.79 14.06
C SER A 30 -6.07 -7.67 13.78
N THR A 31 -7.10 -7.13 13.09
CA THR A 31 -8.28 -7.91 12.70
C THR A 31 -7.89 -8.94 11.64
N THR A 32 -8.31 -10.19 11.86
CA THR A 32 -8.02 -11.31 10.98
C THR A 32 -8.37 -11.00 9.53
N GLN A 33 -7.43 -11.32 8.63
CA GLN A 33 -7.49 -11.17 7.18
C GLN A 33 -7.57 -9.72 6.65
N VAL A 34 -7.58 -8.71 7.50
CA VAL A 34 -7.46 -7.30 7.07
C VAL A 34 -6.04 -7.01 6.59
N GLY A 35 -5.93 -6.13 5.60
CA GLY A 35 -4.65 -5.66 5.09
C GLY A 35 -4.65 -4.18 4.70
N VAL A 36 -3.48 -3.63 4.46
CA VAL A 36 -3.30 -2.31 3.84
C VAL A 36 -2.34 -2.44 2.66
N ALA A 37 -2.79 -1.99 1.49
CA ALA A 37 -2.00 -1.97 0.28
C ALA A 37 -1.44 -0.58 -0.02
N TRP A 38 -0.33 -0.55 -0.73
CA TRP A 38 0.17 0.62 -1.44
C TRP A 38 0.04 0.43 -2.94
N ILE A 39 -0.48 1.44 -3.61
CA ILE A 39 -0.74 1.49 -5.05
C ILE A 39 -0.20 2.82 -5.57
N ARG A 40 0.45 2.81 -6.73
CA ARG A 40 0.92 4.02 -7.41
C ARG A 40 0.15 4.25 -8.69
N GLN A 41 -0.14 5.50 -9.01
CA GLN A 41 -0.59 5.92 -10.32
C GLN A 41 0.45 6.85 -10.95
N PRO A 42 1.24 6.37 -11.91
CA PRO A 42 2.09 7.25 -12.70
C PRO A 42 1.24 8.20 -13.57
N PRO A 43 1.78 9.38 -13.97
CA PRO A 43 1.08 10.30 -14.84
C PRO A 43 0.60 9.62 -16.13
N ALA A 44 -0.68 9.81 -16.45
CA ALA A 44 -1.35 9.23 -17.63
C ALA A 44 -1.26 7.69 -17.76
N LYS A 45 -1.03 6.96 -16.65
CA LYS A 45 -1.02 5.50 -16.61
C LYS A 45 -2.09 4.95 -15.66
N ALA A 46 -2.36 3.65 -15.81
CA ALA A 46 -3.21 2.91 -14.90
C ALA A 46 -2.55 2.77 -13.51
N LEU A 47 -3.37 2.33 -12.54
CA LEU A 47 -2.90 2.00 -11.20
C LEU A 47 -1.96 0.79 -11.24
N GLU A 48 -0.87 0.90 -10.50
CA GLU A 48 0.16 -0.12 -10.32
C GLU A 48 0.20 -0.54 -8.85
N PHE A 49 -0.07 -1.81 -8.59
CA PHE A 49 0.06 -2.37 -7.25
C PHE A 49 1.54 -2.41 -6.85
N LEU A 50 1.87 -1.95 -5.64
CA LEU A 50 3.24 -2.00 -5.11
C LEU A 50 3.41 -3.12 -4.09
N GLY A 51 2.48 -3.22 -3.16
CA GLY A 51 2.47 -4.27 -2.17
C GLY A 51 1.32 -4.18 -1.19
N LEU A 52 1.14 -5.23 -0.40
CA LEU A 52 0.11 -5.41 0.61
C LEU A 52 0.72 -6.05 1.85
N ILE A 53 0.39 -5.52 3.02
CA ILE A 53 0.73 -6.12 4.30
C ILE A 53 -0.54 -6.53 5.04
N TYR A 54 -0.58 -7.79 5.48
CA TYR A 54 -1.70 -8.37 6.20
C TYR A 54 -1.55 -8.27 7.71
N TRP A 55 -2.66 -8.53 8.41
CA TRP A 55 -2.75 -8.59 9.87
C TRP A 55 -1.67 -9.45 10.55
N ASN A 56 -1.29 -10.56 9.91
CA ASN A 56 -0.30 -11.54 10.40
C ASN A 56 1.13 -11.26 9.93
N ASP A 57 1.42 -10.05 9.41
CA ASP A 57 2.73 -9.65 8.87
C ASP A 57 3.13 -10.36 7.56
N ASP A 58 2.23 -11.13 6.94
CA ASP A 58 2.43 -11.59 5.56
C ASP A 58 2.47 -10.37 4.62
N ARG A 59 3.41 -10.40 3.68
CA ARG A 59 3.66 -9.30 2.75
C ARG A 59 3.62 -9.85 1.33
N ARG A 60 2.93 -9.14 0.45
CA ARG A 60 2.90 -9.39 -0.99
C ARG A 60 3.47 -8.18 -1.69
N TYR A 61 4.40 -8.38 -2.60
CA TYR A 61 5.01 -7.31 -3.37
C TYR A 61 4.69 -7.46 -4.86
N SER A 62 4.79 -6.36 -5.59
CA SER A 62 4.88 -6.42 -7.04
C SER A 62 6.23 -7.04 -7.44
N PRO A 63 6.25 -8.10 -8.27
CA PRO A 63 7.50 -8.79 -8.64
C PRO A 63 8.55 -7.87 -9.28
N SER A 64 8.12 -6.83 -10.01
CA SER A 64 9.02 -5.88 -10.67
C SER A 64 9.72 -4.91 -9.72
N LEU A 65 9.21 -4.76 -8.49
CA LEU A 65 9.67 -3.74 -7.55
C LEU A 65 10.12 -4.33 -6.20
N GLU A 66 9.99 -5.65 -6.01
CA GLU A 66 10.27 -6.36 -4.76
C GLU A 66 11.68 -6.08 -4.21
N SER A 67 12.70 -5.99 -5.08
CA SER A 67 14.09 -5.74 -4.65
C SER A 67 14.33 -4.36 -4.06
N ARG A 68 13.42 -3.40 -4.30
CA ARG A 68 13.56 -1.99 -3.89
C ARG A 68 12.52 -1.54 -2.88
N LEU A 69 11.50 -2.37 -2.62
CA LEU A 69 10.34 -2.06 -1.79
C LEU A 69 10.42 -2.72 -0.42
N THR A 70 10.09 -1.95 0.62
CA THR A 70 9.90 -2.47 1.97
C THR A 70 8.60 -1.95 2.54
N LEU A 71 7.72 -2.86 2.98
CA LEU A 71 6.52 -2.53 3.74
C LEU A 71 6.73 -2.78 5.24
N THR A 72 6.46 -1.75 6.05
CA THR A 72 6.59 -1.82 7.51
C THR A 72 5.26 -1.55 8.19
N LYS A 73 4.81 -2.46 9.04
CA LYS A 73 3.62 -2.30 9.89
C LYS A 73 4.01 -1.66 11.21
N ALA A 74 3.37 -0.56 11.57
CA ALA A 74 3.48 0.10 12.87
C ALA A 74 2.12 0.09 13.55
N THR A 75 1.70 -1.08 14.04
CA THR A 75 0.34 -1.33 14.59
C THR A 75 -0.01 -0.36 15.73
N SER A 76 0.93 -0.08 16.64
CA SER A 76 0.70 0.83 17.77
C SER A 76 0.39 2.27 17.35
N LYS A 77 0.69 2.63 16.10
CA LYS A 77 0.44 3.95 15.51
C LYS A 77 -0.66 3.94 14.44
N ASN A 78 -1.29 2.79 14.18
CA ASN A 78 -2.20 2.59 13.05
C ASN A 78 -1.58 3.08 11.73
N GLN A 79 -0.35 2.61 11.47
CA GLN A 79 0.44 3.05 10.32
C GLN A 79 0.99 1.88 9.51
N VAL A 80 1.02 2.07 8.20
CA VAL A 80 1.80 1.23 7.27
C VAL A 80 2.71 2.14 6.45
N LEU A 81 4.00 1.87 6.52
CA LEU A 81 5.02 2.64 5.82
C LEU A 81 5.45 1.90 4.56
N LEU A 82 5.61 2.68 3.49
CA LEU A 82 6.21 2.26 2.24
C LEU A 82 7.59 2.90 2.13
N THR A 83 8.64 2.08 2.10
CA THR A 83 9.99 2.54 1.77
C THR A 83 10.38 2.03 0.39
N MET A 84 10.80 2.95 -0.48
CA MET A 84 11.36 2.65 -1.79
C MET A 84 12.79 3.14 -1.85
N THR A 85 13.71 2.27 -2.26
CA THR A 85 15.13 2.61 -2.45
C THR A 85 15.45 2.84 -3.91
N HIS A 86 16.54 3.55 -4.18
CA HIS A 86 17.03 3.81 -5.54
C HIS A 86 15.94 4.44 -6.43
N MET A 87 15.30 5.51 -5.96
CA MET A 87 14.21 6.17 -6.69
C MET A 87 14.64 6.57 -8.10
N ASP A 88 13.77 6.37 -9.08
CA ASP A 88 13.98 6.71 -10.49
C ASP A 88 12.89 7.68 -10.99
N PRO A 89 13.13 8.54 -11.99
CA PRO A 89 12.09 9.36 -12.62
C PRO A 89 10.79 8.61 -12.97
N VAL A 90 10.88 7.33 -13.38
CA VAL A 90 9.69 6.49 -13.66
C VAL A 90 8.85 6.20 -12.42
N ASP A 91 9.42 6.40 -11.22
CA ASP A 91 8.72 6.24 -9.95
C ASP A 91 7.82 7.43 -9.60
N THR A 92 7.88 8.52 -10.36
CA THR A 92 6.97 9.68 -10.20
C THR A 92 5.51 9.25 -10.36
N GLY A 93 4.67 9.68 -9.41
CA GLY A 93 3.24 9.37 -9.45
C GLY A 93 2.51 9.75 -8.17
N THR A 94 1.20 9.51 -8.17
CA THR A 94 0.39 9.62 -6.96
C THR A 94 0.36 8.28 -6.25
N TYR A 95 0.75 8.26 -5.00
CA TYR A 95 0.81 7.07 -4.17
C TYR A 95 -0.39 7.03 -3.24
N TYR A 96 -1.14 5.94 -3.29
CA TYR A 96 -2.32 5.71 -2.49
C TYR A 96 -2.09 4.55 -1.54
N CYS A 97 -2.64 4.65 -0.34
CA CYS A 97 -2.90 3.48 0.47
C CYS A 97 -4.38 3.10 0.43
N ALA A 98 -4.63 1.80 0.44
CA ALA A 98 -5.98 1.24 0.39
C ALA A 98 -6.18 0.18 1.47
N HIS A 99 -7.35 0.19 2.09
CA HIS A 99 -7.79 -0.88 2.98
C HIS A 99 -8.16 -2.10 2.14
N PHE A 100 -7.65 -3.27 2.53
CA PHE A 100 -8.01 -4.55 1.94
C PHE A 100 -8.98 -5.26 2.87
N HIS A 101 -10.20 -5.49 2.37
CA HIS A 101 -11.21 -6.24 3.10
C HIS A 101 -11.33 -7.66 2.55
N PRO A 102 -11.23 -8.70 3.41
CA PRO A 102 -11.46 -10.07 3.00
C PRO A 102 -12.94 -10.31 2.69
N HIS A 103 -13.20 -10.99 1.58
CA HIS A 103 -14.54 -11.43 1.23
C HIS A 103 -14.56 -12.96 1.14
N PRO A 104 -15.20 -13.66 2.11
CA PRO A 104 -15.36 -15.10 2.02
C PRO A 104 -16.34 -15.42 0.89
N TYR A 105 -16.00 -16.43 0.09
CA TYR A 105 -16.97 -17.05 -0.81
C TYR A 105 -16.87 -18.57 -0.71
N ASN A 106 -18.02 -19.22 -0.73
CA ASN A 106 -18.13 -20.66 -0.63
C ASN A 106 -18.22 -21.26 -2.03
N THR A 107 -17.52 -22.38 -2.23
CA THR A 107 -17.61 -23.15 -3.46
C THR A 107 -18.65 -24.26 -3.33
N PRO A 108 -19.18 -24.80 -4.46
CA PRO A 108 -20.08 -25.95 -4.44
C PRO A 108 -19.49 -27.21 -3.76
N LEU A 109 -18.16 -27.26 -3.60
CA LEU A 109 -17.43 -28.34 -2.93
C LEU A 109 -17.35 -28.18 -1.40
N GLY A 110 -17.99 -27.14 -0.82
CA GLY A 110 -17.95 -26.88 0.62
C GLY A 110 -16.63 -26.26 1.10
N LEU A 111 -15.75 -25.83 0.18
CA LEU A 111 -14.52 -25.12 0.52
C LEU A 111 -14.79 -23.61 0.58
N THR A 112 -14.33 -22.97 1.65
CA THR A 112 -14.33 -21.51 1.80
C THR A 112 -13.01 -20.94 1.30
N TYR A 113 -13.08 -20.05 0.32
CA TYR A 113 -11.94 -19.26 -0.15
C TYR A 113 -12.07 -17.82 0.32
N PHE A 114 -10.92 -17.18 0.53
CA PHE A 114 -10.85 -15.78 0.90
C PHE A 114 -10.29 -15.01 -0.29
N GLY A 115 -11.19 -14.38 -1.04
CA GLY A 115 -10.83 -13.27 -1.92
C GLY A 115 -10.78 -11.98 -1.11
N GLY A 116 -10.54 -10.86 -1.78
CA GLY A 116 -10.75 -9.55 -1.16
C GLY A 116 -10.67 -8.44 -2.18
N TYR A 117 -11.11 -7.27 -1.77
CA TYR A 117 -11.14 -6.07 -2.59
C TYR A 117 -10.69 -4.85 -1.79
N PHE A 118 -10.33 -3.80 -2.52
CA PHE A 118 -10.00 -2.50 -1.93
C PHE A 118 -11.25 -1.64 -1.86
N ASP A 119 -11.73 -1.38 -0.65
CA ASP A 119 -13.00 -0.68 -0.37
C ASP A 119 -12.82 0.79 0.04
N TYR A 120 -11.78 1.11 0.80
CA TYR A 120 -11.44 2.48 1.19
C TYR A 120 -10.04 2.86 0.72
N TRP A 121 -9.91 4.08 0.20
CA TRP A 121 -8.67 4.62 -0.33
C TRP A 121 -8.33 5.95 0.35
N GLY A 122 -7.05 6.22 0.53
CA GLY A 122 -6.59 7.56 0.87
C GLY A 122 -6.68 8.50 -0.33
N GLN A 123 -6.48 9.79 -0.07
CA GLN A 123 -6.57 10.83 -1.11
C GLN A 123 -5.36 10.82 -2.05
N GLY A 124 -4.29 10.13 -1.65
CA GLY A 124 -3.07 10.02 -2.41
C GLY A 124 -2.05 11.11 -2.07
N ALA A 125 -0.77 10.77 -2.20
CA ALA A 125 0.35 11.68 -2.10
C ALA A 125 1.10 11.74 -3.43
N LEU A 126 1.16 12.94 -4.04
CA LEU A 126 1.97 13.16 -5.23
C LEU A 126 3.45 13.18 -4.83
N VAL A 127 4.22 12.29 -5.46
CA VAL A 127 5.68 12.26 -5.33
C VAL A 127 6.30 12.49 -6.70
N THR A 128 7.21 13.45 -6.77
CA THR A 128 7.99 13.77 -7.96
C THR A 128 9.45 13.36 -7.75
N VAL A 129 10.01 12.62 -8.71
CA VAL A 129 11.44 12.29 -8.72
C VAL A 129 12.16 13.18 -9.72
N SER A 130 12.91 14.17 -9.22
CA SER A 130 13.57 15.19 -10.03
C SER A 130 14.88 15.68 -9.40
N SER A 131 15.83 16.13 -10.22
CA SER A 131 17.16 16.61 -9.82
C SER A 131 17.16 18.03 -9.27
#